data_AF-A0A6I2G1J2-F1
#
_entry.id   AF-A0A6I2G1J2-F1
#
_cell.length_a   1.000
_cell.length_b   1.000
_cell.length_c   1.000
_cell.angle_alpha   90.00
_cell.angle_beta   90.00
_cell.angle_gamma   90.00
#
_symmetry.space_group_name_H-M   'P 1'
#
loop_
_entity.id
_entity.type
_entity.pdbx_description
1 polymer ?
#
loop_
_entity_poly.entity_id
_entity_poly.type
_entity_poly.pdbx_seq_one_letter_code
_entity_poly.pdbx_strand_id
1 'polypeptide(L)' 'MTKRLIEIDDDLLASAQRELGTNGVSDTVRAALRTAAAVGARAREIEWLTDGGLESMADPEQRGQVWR' A
#
# COMPACT_ATOMS: atom_id res chain seq x y z
N MET A 1 -9.48 18.40 0.56
CA MET A 1 -8.28 18.13 -0.28
C MET A 1 -7.55 19.43 -0.50
N THR A 2 -6.26 19.50 -0.16
CA THR A 2 -5.42 20.68 -0.40
C THR A 2 -4.79 20.56 -1.79
N LYS A 3 -5.01 21.55 -2.66
CA LYS A 3 -4.38 21.60 -3.98
C LYS A 3 -2.88 21.91 -3.83
N ARG A 4 -2.05 21.22 -4.60
CA ARG A 4 -0.60 21.42 -4.67
C ARG A 4 -0.22 21.58 -6.14
N LEU A 5 0.60 22.56 -6.45
CA LEU A 5 1.22 22.71 -7.76
C LEU A 5 2.52 21.89 -7.75
N ILE A 6 2.66 20.99 -8.70
CA ILE A 6 3.85 20.17 -8.91
C ILE A 6 4.10 20.07 -10.41
N GLU A 7 5.36 20.04 -10.80
CA GLU A 7 5.76 19.69 -12.16
C GLU A 7 5.86 18.17 -12.27
N ILE A 8 5.36 17.62 -13.37
CA ILE A 8 5.40 16.20 -13.66
C ILE A 8 5.86 16.07 -15.11
N ASP A 9 6.81 15.18 -15.34
CA ASP A 9 7.23 14.82 -16.69
C ASP A 9 6.08 14.15 -17.46
N ASP A 10 5.79 14.63 -18.66
CA ASP A 10 4.64 14.18 -19.45
C ASP A 10 4.77 12.72 -19.91
N ASP A 11 5.99 12.27 -20.20
CA ASP A 11 6.24 10.89 -20.62
C ASP A 11 6.08 9.92 -19.43
N LEU A 12 6.56 10.32 -18.25
CA LEU A 12 6.33 9.59 -17.00
C LEU A 12 4.83 9.51 -16.69
N LEU A 13 4.11 10.62 -16.81
CA LEU A 13 2.67 10.65 -16.59
C LEU A 13 1.95 9.74 -17.58
N ALA A 14 2.28 9.82 -18.87
CA ALA A 14 1.68 8.98 -19.90
C ALA A 14 1.97 7.49 -19.65
N SER A 15 3.17 7.15 -19.18
CA SER A 15 3.50 5.78 -18.77
C SER A 15 2.66 5.32 -17.59
N ALA A 16 2.58 6.13 -16.53
CA ALA A 16 1.76 5.80 -15.37
C ALA A 16 0.28 5.67 -15.72
N GLN A 17 -0.23 6.49 -16.63
CA GLN A 17 -1.60 6.43 -17.13
C GLN A 17 -1.93 5.11 -17.81
N ARG A 18 -1.03 4.63 -18.69
CA ARG A 18 -1.18 3.32 -19.35
C ARG A 18 -1.20 2.18 -18.35
N GLU A 19 -0.23 2.14 -17.44
CA GLU A 19 -0.10 1.06 -16.46
C GLU A 19 -1.25 1.05 -15.44
N LEU A 20 -1.73 2.23 -15.03
CA LEU A 20 -2.78 2.38 -14.04
C LEU A 20 -4.19 2.41 -14.66
N GLY A 21 -4.31 2.41 -15.99
CA GLY A 21 -5.59 2.53 -16.70
C GLY A 21 -6.33 3.84 -16.41
N THR A 22 -5.60 4.95 -16.24
CA THR A 22 -6.17 6.26 -15.88
C THR A 22 -5.97 7.28 -17.00
N ASN A 23 -6.89 8.23 -17.14
CA ASN A 23 -6.84 9.23 -18.22
C ASN A 23 -6.52 10.65 -17.74
N GLY A 24 -6.62 10.93 -16.44
CA GLY A 24 -6.45 12.27 -15.88
C GLY A 24 -5.38 12.35 -14.81
N VAL A 25 -4.57 13.41 -14.83
CA VAL A 25 -3.43 13.64 -13.91
C VAL A 25 -3.80 13.37 -12.44
N SER A 26 -4.90 13.95 -11.98
CA SER A 26 -5.32 13.82 -10.57
C SER A 26 -5.71 12.40 -10.18
N ASP A 27 -6.29 11.64 -11.12
CA ASP A 27 -6.67 10.26 -10.89
C ASP A 27 -5.45 9.34 -10.91
N THR A 28 -4.55 9.55 -11.89
CA THR A 28 -3.25 8.87 -11.97
C THR A 28 -2.44 9.05 -10.71
N VAL A 29 -2.28 10.29 -10.23
CA VAL A 29 -1.53 10.59 -9.00
C VAL A 29 -2.21 9.93 -7.79
N ARG A 30 -3.54 9.96 -7.71
CA ARG A 30 -4.26 9.32 -6.60
C ARG A 30 -4.10 7.80 -6.61
N ALA A 31 -4.20 7.17 -7.78
CA ALA A 31 -3.99 5.74 -7.95
C ALA A 31 -2.55 5.36 -7.59
N ALA A 32 -1.55 6.07 -8.12
CA ALA A 32 -0.14 5.84 -7.82
C ALA A 32 0.17 5.94 -6.32
N LEU A 33 -0.34 6.97 -5.62
CA LEU A 33 -0.14 7.15 -4.19
C LEU A 33 -0.80 6.03 -3.37
N ARG A 34 -1.99 5.57 -3.77
CA ARG A 34 -2.65 4.43 -3.13
C ARG A 34 -1.85 3.15 -3.30
N THR A 35 -1.36 2.89 -4.52
CA THR A 35 -0.51 1.72 -4.80
C THR A 35 0.76 1.75 -3.96
N ALA A 36 1.47 2.88 -3.92
CA ALA A 36 2.69 3.02 -3.13
C ALA A 36 2.44 2.80 -1.63
N ALA A 37 1.35 3.36 -1.09
CA ALA A 37 0.96 3.15 0.30
C ALA A 37 0.64 1.68 0.59
N ALA A 38 -0.09 1.00 -0.30
CA ALA A 38 -0.45 -0.40 -0.16
C ALA A 38 0.78 -1.32 -0.22
N VAL A 39 1.70 -1.08 -1.16
CA VAL A 39 2.96 -1.83 -1.27
C VAL A 39 3.80 -1.66 0.00
N GLY A 40 3.95 -0.42 0.49
CA GLY A 40 4.69 -0.16 1.73
C GLY A 40 4.05 -0.80 2.96
N ALA A 41 2.71 -0.82 3.04
CA ALA A 41 2.00 -1.50 4.12
C ALA A 41 2.22 -3.02 4.07
N ARG A 42 2.12 -3.62 2.88
CA ARG A 42 2.32 -5.06 2.68
C ARG A 42 3.76 -5.49 2.98
N ALA A 43 4.75 -4.67 2.61
CA ALA A 43 6.15 -4.93 2.94
C ALA A 43 6.37 -5.00 4.46
N ARG A 44 5.85 -4.03 5.21
CA ARG A 44 5.92 -4.03 6.68
C ARG A 44 5.17 -5.19 7.32
N GLU A 45 4.02 -5.57 6.75
CA GLU A 45 3.26 -6.74 7.21
C GLU A 45 4.06 -8.02 7.03
N ILE A 46 4.71 -8.21 5.88
CA ILE A 46 5.56 -9.38 5.61
C ILE A 46 6.77 -9.41 6.55
N GLU A 47 7.42 -8.26 6.77
CA GLU A 47 8.52 -8.12 7.73
C GLU A 47 8.07 -8.54 9.13
N TRP A 48 6.96 -7.98 9.62
CA TRP A 48 6.38 -8.33 10.92
C TRP A 48 6.03 -9.81 11.04
N LEU A 49 5.47 -10.43 9.99
CA LEU A 49 5.17 -11.86 9.98
C LEU A 49 6.44 -12.71 10.03
N THR A 50 7.48 -12.31 9.29
CA THR A 50 8.76 -13.04 9.22
C THR A 50 9.53 -12.96 10.53
N ASP A 51 9.39 -11.84 11.25
CA ASP A 51 9.98 -11.61 12.58
C ASP A 51 9.19 -12.28 13.72
N GLY A 52 8.26 -13.18 13.41
CA GLY A 52 7.51 -13.94 14.42
C GLY A 52 6.30 -13.20 14.97
N GLY A 53 5.73 -12.23 14.24
CA GLY A 53 4.55 -11.47 14.67
C GLY A 53 3.34 -12.33 15.07
N LEU A 54 3.25 -13.56 14.57
CA LEU A 54 2.21 -14.54 14.92
C LEU A 54 2.68 -15.68 15.83
N GLU A 55 3.89 -15.61 16.41
CA GLU A 55 4.46 -16.69 17.22
C GLU A 55 3.59 -17.01 18.44
N SER A 56 3.06 -15.98 19.13
CA SER A 56 2.10 -16.16 20.24
C SER A 56 0.78 -16.80 19.79
N MET A 57 0.43 -16.63 18.50
CA MET A 57 -0.73 -17.28 17.89
C MET A 57 -0.41 -18.68 17.37
N ALA A 58 0.80 -19.23 17.52
CA ALA A 58 1.09 -20.62 17.15
C ALA A 58 0.50 -21.62 18.16
N ASP A 59 0.40 -21.22 19.42
CA ASP A 59 -0.14 -22.03 20.52
C ASP A 59 -1.69 -22.02 20.54
N PRO A 60 -2.36 -23.19 20.39
CA PRO A 60 -3.81 -23.30 20.46
C PRO A 60 -4.44 -22.78 21.76
N GLU A 61 -3.78 -22.93 22.92
CA GLU A 61 -4.31 -22.45 24.19
C GLU A 61 -4.26 -20.92 24.27
N GLN A 62 -3.14 -20.30 23.88
CA GLN A 62 -2.99 -18.84 23.82
C GLN A 62 -3.97 -18.21 22.82
N ARG A 63 -4.14 -18.80 21.63
CA ARG A 63 -5.15 -18.35 20.66
C ARG A 63 -6.57 -18.36 21.24
N GLY A 64 -6.90 -19.38 22.03
CA GLY A 64 -8.22 -19.52 22.66
C GLY A 64 -8.53 -18.46 23.72
N GLN A 65 -7.53 -17.77 24.25
CA GLN A 65 -7.71 -16.69 25.24
C GLN A 65 -8.07 -15.34 24.60
N VAL A 66 -7.73 -15.11 23.32
CA VAL A 66 -7.98 -13.82 22.62
C VAL A 66 -9.46 -13.61 22.28
N TRP A 67 -10.22 -14.69 22.10
CA TRP A 67 -11.62 -14.66 21.66
C TRP A 67 -12.65 -14.84 22.79
N ARG A 68 -12.22 -14.80 24.05
CA ARG A 68 -13.08 -14.99 25.23
C ARG A 68 -13.36 -13.66 25.91
#